data_AF-A0A9I9DW55-F1
#
_entry.id   AF-A0A9I9DW55-F1
#
_cell.length_a   1.000
_cell.length_b   1.000
_cell.length_c   1.000
_cell.angle_alpha   90.00
_cell.angle_beta   90.00
_cell.angle_gamma   90.00
#
_symmetry.space_group_name_H-M   'P 1'
#
loop_
_entity.id
_entity.type
_entity.pdbx_description
1 polymer ?
#
loop_
_entity_poly.entity_id
_entity_poly.type
_entity_poly.pdbx_seq_one_letter_code
_entity_poly.pdbx_strand_id
1 'polypeptide(L)'
;MENSENRRVGVAMDYSSTSKSALKWTANNLLKDGDHLVLIHVQPPNSDTPTKLLFQDTGSPLIPLEEFGEIKLEKQYGLSNDAEVLDILHNLATTKGVKVMAKVYWGDPREKLCEAVDDLNLHSLVLGSRGLGSIKK
;
A
#
# COMPACT_ATOMS: atom_id res chain seq x y z
N MET A 1 -4.79 31.36 -3.75
CA MET A 1 -5.29 29.98 -3.93
C MET A 1 -4.27 29.10 -3.26
N GLU A 2 -4.53 28.70 -2.02
CA GLU A 2 -3.61 27.84 -1.27
C GLU A 2 -3.45 26.52 -2.02
N ASN A 3 -2.21 26.13 -2.31
CA ASN A 3 -1.87 24.74 -2.62
C ASN A 3 -2.23 23.91 -1.39
N SER A 4 -3.45 23.39 -1.30
CA SER A 4 -3.73 22.26 -0.43
C SER A 4 -3.07 21.05 -1.11
N GLU A 5 -1.81 20.79 -0.79
CA GLU A 5 -1.15 19.53 -1.12
C GLU A 5 -2.09 18.39 -0.68
N ASN A 6 -2.61 17.62 -1.65
CA ASN A 6 -3.51 16.51 -1.36
C ASN A 6 -2.81 15.54 -0.41
N ARG A 7 -3.40 15.31 0.76
CA ARG A 7 -2.81 14.49 1.80
C ARG A 7 -2.62 13.06 1.30
N ARG A 8 -1.40 12.54 1.48
CA ARG A 8 -1.03 11.17 1.09
C ARG A 8 -1.10 10.26 2.31
N VAL A 9 -1.96 9.25 2.24
CA VAL A 9 -2.13 8.24 3.29
C VAL A 9 -1.60 6.91 2.77
N GLY A 10 -0.61 6.35 3.45
CA GLY A 10 -0.08 5.03 3.17
C GLY A 10 -0.80 3.94 3.96
N VAL A 11 -1.00 2.77 3.35
CA VAL A 11 -1.45 1.56 4.06
C VAL A 11 -0.49 0.42 3.73
N ALA A 12 0.12 -0.18 4.75
CA ALA A 12 0.92 -1.38 4.55
C ALA A 12 0.02 -2.57 4.24
N MET A 13 0.28 -3.23 3.12
CA MET A 13 -0.51 -4.33 2.60
C MET A 13 0.36 -5.57 2.48
N ASP A 14 0.03 -6.62 3.24
CA ASP A 14 0.61 -7.96 3.11
C ASP A 14 -0.48 -9.01 2.77
N TYR A 15 -1.70 -8.56 2.47
CA TYR A 15 -2.91 -9.36 2.21
C TYR A 15 -3.34 -10.28 3.36
N SER A 16 -2.76 -10.13 4.55
CA SER A 16 -3.29 -10.75 5.77
C SER A 16 -4.64 -10.15 6.17
N SER A 17 -5.40 -10.86 7.00
CA SER A 17 -6.66 -10.34 7.57
C SER A 17 -6.45 -8.99 8.27
N THR A 18 -5.32 -8.81 8.94
CA THR A 18 -5.01 -7.59 9.70
C THR A 18 -4.69 -6.38 8.82
N SER A 19 -4.00 -6.57 7.68
CA SER A 19 -3.74 -5.48 6.74
C SER A 19 -5.01 -5.10 5.96
N LYS A 20 -5.85 -6.09 5.62
CA LYS A 20 -7.19 -5.82 5.05
C LYS A 20 -8.08 -5.03 6.02
N SER A 21 -8.09 -5.39 7.31
CA SER A 21 -8.80 -4.63 8.33
C SER A 21 -8.26 -3.20 8.46
N ALA A 22 -6.94 -3.01 8.39
CA ALA A 22 -6.33 -1.68 8.38
C ALA A 22 -6.77 -0.85 7.17
N LEU A 23 -6.83 -1.45 5.97
CA LEU A 23 -7.36 -0.79 4.78
C LEU A 23 -8.83 -0.38 4.96
N LYS A 24 -9.69 -1.28 5.45
CA LYS A 24 -11.10 -0.96 5.74
C LYS A 24 -11.25 0.16 6.75
N TRP A 25 -10.46 0.13 7.82
CA TRP A 25 -10.48 1.17 8.83
C TRP A 25 -10.05 2.52 8.25
N THR A 26 -8.98 2.52 7.45
CA THR A 26 -8.46 3.71 6.75
C THR A 26 -9.51 4.29 5.81
N ALA A 27 -10.16 3.42 5.02
CA ALA A 27 -11.25 3.75 4.12
C ALA A 27 -12.39 4.47 4.81
N ASN A 28 -12.80 3.99 5.98
CA ASN A 28 -13.98 4.51 6.67
C ASN A 28 -13.70 5.70 7.58
N ASN A 29 -12.51 5.80 8.17
CA ASN A 29 -12.25 6.74 9.27
C ASN A 29 -11.20 7.81 8.95
N LEU A 30 -10.23 7.51 8.07
CA LEU A 30 -9.09 8.40 7.84
C LEU A 30 -9.20 9.16 6.52
N LEU A 31 -9.60 8.48 5.44
CA LEU A 31 -9.66 9.04 4.09
C LEU A 31 -10.83 10.01 3.91
N LYS A 32 -10.51 11.16 3.32
CA LYS A 32 -11.40 12.25 2.93
C LYS A 32 -11.36 12.44 1.41
N ASP A 33 -12.34 13.19 0.90
CA ASP A 33 -12.38 13.59 -0.51
C ASP A 33 -11.11 14.37 -0.89
N GLY A 34 -10.55 14.07 -2.06
CA GLY A 34 -9.28 14.62 -2.54
C GLY A 34 -8.00 14.01 -1.96
N ASP A 35 -8.08 13.11 -0.96
CA ASP A 35 -6.88 12.41 -0.47
C ASP A 35 -6.29 11.47 -1.53
N HIS A 36 -5.01 11.16 -1.38
CA HIS A 36 -4.34 10.10 -2.14
C HIS A 36 -4.03 8.92 -1.22
N LEU A 37 -4.55 7.74 -1.56
CA LEU A 37 -4.22 6.48 -0.89
C LEU A 37 -3.07 5.79 -1.63
N VAL A 38 -2.02 5.41 -0.91
CA VAL A 38 -0.92 4.60 -1.45
C VAL A 38 -0.83 3.28 -0.71
N LEU A 39 -1.08 2.17 -1.40
CA LEU A 39 -0.82 0.83 -0.87
C LEU A 39 0.67 0.54 -0.95
N ILE A 40 1.28 0.23 0.19
CA ILE A 40 2.68 -0.15 0.27
C ILE A 40 2.78 -1.65 0.51
N HIS A 41 3.27 -2.37 -0.48
CA HIS A 41 3.56 -3.79 -0.35
C HIS A 41 5.06 -3.99 -0.23
N VAL A 42 5.50 -4.79 0.74
CA VAL A 42 6.92 -5.14 0.87
C VAL A 42 7.09 -6.63 0.61
N GLN A 43 7.79 -6.95 -0.47
CA GLN A 43 8.19 -8.31 -0.79
C GLN A 43 9.44 -8.71 0.01
N PRO A 44 9.51 -9.96 0.49
CA PRO A 44 10.69 -10.46 1.15
C PRO A 44 11.94 -10.37 0.26
N PRO A 45 13.14 -10.23 0.85
CA PRO A 45 14.38 -10.16 0.08
C PRO A 45 14.68 -11.44 -0.71
N ASN A 46 13.96 -12.55 -0.47
CA ASN A 46 14.11 -13.81 -1.20
C ASN A 46 13.05 -14.00 -2.29
N SER A 47 12.21 -13.01 -2.60
CA SER A 47 11.25 -13.13 -3.69
C SER A 47 11.96 -13.10 -5.05
N ASP A 48 11.81 -14.14 -5.86
CA ASP A 48 12.35 -14.22 -7.23
C ASP A 48 11.41 -13.53 -8.23
N THR A 49 11.21 -12.22 -8.06
CA THR A 49 10.46 -11.44 -9.06
C THR A 49 11.41 -10.85 -10.12
N PRO A 50 11.04 -10.87 -11.42
CA PRO A 50 11.90 -10.38 -12.50
C PRO A 50 12.35 -8.92 -12.35
N THR A 51 11.53 -8.09 -11.71
CA THR A 51 11.77 -6.67 -11.48
C THR A 51 12.60 -6.36 -10.26
N LYS A 52 12.84 -7.32 -9.37
CA LYS A 52 13.66 -7.10 -8.19
C LYS A 52 15.04 -6.54 -8.57
N LEU A 53 15.67 -7.09 -9.61
CA LEU A 53 17.00 -6.64 -10.05
C LEU A 53 17.03 -5.18 -10.54
N LEU A 54 15.90 -4.66 -11.02
CA LEU A 54 15.78 -3.31 -11.59
C LEU A 54 15.38 -2.25 -10.54
N PHE A 55 14.70 -2.66 -9.48
CA PHE A 55 14.03 -1.76 -8.53
C PHE A 55 14.34 -2.08 -7.07
N GLN A 56 15.39 -2.85 -6.79
CA GLN A 56 15.77 -3.26 -5.44
C GLN A 56 15.98 -2.07 -4.49
N ASP A 57 16.58 -0.99 -4.99
CA ASP A 57 16.97 0.16 -4.18
C ASP A 57 15.87 1.22 -4.05
N THR A 58 15.01 1.37 -5.08
CA THR A 58 14.03 2.47 -5.18
C THR A 58 12.57 2.03 -5.03
N GLY A 59 12.30 0.73 -5.12
CA GLY A 59 10.95 0.19 -5.22
C GLY A 59 10.34 0.36 -6.61
N SER A 60 9.18 -0.25 -6.84
CA SER A 60 8.46 -0.17 -8.11
C SER A 60 8.08 1.28 -8.45
N PRO A 61 7.79 1.58 -9.72
CA PRO A 61 7.02 2.78 -10.04
C PRO A 61 5.68 2.78 -9.28
N LEU A 62 5.07 3.97 -9.14
CA LEU A 62 3.71 4.07 -8.62
C LEU A 62 2.74 3.47 -9.63
N ILE A 63 2.08 2.39 -9.22
CA ILE A 63 1.12 1.64 -10.01
C ILE A 63 -0.27 2.24 -9.74
N PRO A 64 -0.98 2.75 -10.74
CA PRO A 64 -2.32 3.30 -10.57
C PRO A 64 -3.37 2.18 -10.48
N LEU A 65 -4.52 2.45 -9.86
CA LEU A 65 -5.57 1.45 -9.61
C LEU A 65 -6.04 0.70 -10.87
N GLU A 66 -5.98 1.35 -12.04
CA GLU A 66 -6.38 0.77 -13.32
C GLU A 66 -5.52 -0.42 -13.75
N GLU A 67 -4.27 -0.48 -13.26
CA GLU A 67 -3.36 -1.60 -13.54
C GLU A 67 -3.52 -2.75 -12.53
N PHE A 68 -4.29 -2.54 -11.45
CA PHE A 68 -4.47 -3.57 -10.42
C PHE A 68 -5.26 -4.77 -10.97
N GLY A 69 -4.92 -5.96 -10.50
CA GLY A 69 -5.55 -7.20 -10.94
C GLY A 69 -5.05 -7.69 -12.31
N GLU A 70 -4.08 -7.00 -12.94
CA GLU A 70 -3.36 -7.57 -14.06
C GLU A 70 -2.48 -8.74 -13.61
N ILE A 71 -2.67 -9.91 -14.25
CA ILE A 71 -1.85 -11.13 -14.05
C ILE A 71 -0.35 -10.83 -14.19
N LYS A 72 0.01 -9.82 -15.00
CA LYS A 72 1.39 -9.37 -15.16
C LYS A 72 1.96 -8.78 -13.87
N LEU A 73 1.21 -7.94 -13.16
CA LEU A 73 1.65 -7.36 -11.88
C LEU A 73 1.76 -8.39 -10.77
N GLU A 74 0.88 -9.40 -10.75
CA GLU A 74 1.02 -10.52 -9.81
C GLU A 74 2.37 -11.21 -10.01
N LYS A 75 2.75 -11.50 -11.25
CA LYS A 75 4.03 -12.15 -11.56
C LYS A 75 5.24 -11.24 -11.38
N GLN A 76 5.08 -9.95 -11.65
CA GLN A 76 6.15 -8.98 -11.65
C GLN A 76 6.41 -8.42 -10.24
N TYR A 77 5.38 -8.15 -9.46
CA TYR A 77 5.50 -7.48 -8.17
C TYR A 77 4.93 -8.30 -7.00
N GLY A 78 4.34 -9.47 -7.28
CA GLY A 78 3.72 -10.33 -6.28
C GLY A 78 2.55 -9.68 -5.54
N LEU A 79 1.93 -8.67 -6.18
CA LEU A 79 0.65 -8.14 -5.72
C LEU A 79 -0.40 -9.25 -5.84
N SER A 80 -1.18 -9.45 -4.78
CA SER A 80 -2.29 -10.41 -4.82
C SER A 80 -3.53 -9.76 -5.44
N ASN A 81 -4.22 -10.54 -6.25
CA ASN A 81 -5.51 -10.17 -6.88
C ASN A 81 -6.66 -10.53 -5.95
N ASP A 82 -6.62 -9.93 -4.77
CA ASP A 82 -7.59 -10.15 -3.73
C ASP A 82 -8.85 -9.32 -4.01
N ALA A 83 -9.93 -10.00 -4.38
CA ALA A 83 -11.18 -9.36 -4.80
C ALA A 83 -11.76 -8.42 -3.74
N GLU A 84 -11.59 -8.74 -2.45
CA GLU A 84 -12.07 -7.90 -1.35
C GLU A 84 -11.27 -6.60 -1.25
N VAL A 85 -9.95 -6.66 -1.41
CA VAL A 85 -9.10 -5.46 -1.44
C VAL A 85 -9.47 -4.60 -2.64
N LEU A 86 -9.56 -5.18 -3.84
CA LEU A 86 -9.88 -4.44 -5.06
C LEU A 86 -11.24 -3.73 -4.99
N ASP A 87 -12.26 -4.41 -4.45
CA ASP A 87 -13.58 -3.82 -4.25
C ASP A 87 -13.52 -2.58 -3.35
N ILE A 88 -12.79 -2.65 -2.21
CA ILE A 88 -12.62 -1.49 -1.32
C ILE A 88 -11.93 -0.33 -2.05
N LEU A 89 -10.90 -0.60 -2.84
CA LEU A 89 -10.16 0.42 -3.56
C LEU A 89 -11.00 1.09 -4.66
N HIS A 90 -11.73 0.31 -5.45
CA HIS A 90 -12.63 0.83 -6.48
C HIS A 90 -13.77 1.64 -5.87
N ASN A 91 -14.33 1.17 -4.74
CA ASN A 91 -15.34 1.91 -4.00
C ASN A 91 -14.79 3.24 -3.49
N LEU A 92 -13.57 3.28 -2.95
CA LEU A 92 -12.93 4.53 -2.51
C LEU A 92 -12.72 5.52 -3.66
N ALA A 93 -12.21 5.04 -4.80
CA ALA A 93 -11.97 5.87 -5.98
C ALA A 93 -13.27 6.46 -6.53
N THR A 94 -14.33 5.65 -6.61
CA THR A 94 -15.60 6.06 -7.23
C THR A 94 -16.47 6.90 -6.29
N THR A 95 -16.52 6.56 -4.99
CA THR A 95 -17.45 7.20 -4.04
C THR A 95 -16.86 8.43 -3.37
N LYS A 96 -15.55 8.43 -3.10
CA LYS A 96 -14.86 9.50 -2.36
C LYS A 96 -13.86 10.28 -3.20
N GLY A 97 -13.76 10.02 -4.51
CA GLY A 97 -12.80 10.70 -5.38
C GLY A 97 -11.33 10.50 -4.97
N VAL A 98 -11.03 9.47 -4.16
CA VAL A 98 -9.67 9.22 -3.65
C VAL A 98 -8.82 8.65 -4.77
N LYS A 99 -7.64 9.24 -5.00
CA LYS A 99 -6.67 8.66 -5.93
C LYS A 99 -5.95 7.49 -5.27
N VAL A 100 -6.10 6.30 -5.84
CA VAL A 100 -5.49 5.07 -5.30
C VAL A 100 -4.29 4.68 -6.16
N MET A 101 -3.15 4.45 -5.50
CA MET A 101 -1.91 3.95 -6.11
C MET A 101 -1.34 2.79 -5.27
N ALA A 102 -0.48 1.97 -5.85
CA ALA A 102 0.37 1.01 -5.14
C ALA A 102 1.85 1.29 -5.40
N LYS A 103 2.68 0.93 -4.42
CA LYS A 103 4.12 0.84 -4.56
C LYS A 103 4.64 -0.42 -3.88
N VAL A 104 5.53 -1.13 -4.56
CA VAL A 104 6.14 -2.36 -4.07
C VAL A 104 7.61 -2.13 -3.75
N TYR A 105 8.05 -2.55 -2.57
CA TYR A 105 9.44 -2.54 -2.14
C TYR A 105 9.95 -3.96 -1.92
N TRP A 106 11.27 -4.15 -1.92
CA TRP A 106 11.92 -5.42 -1.61
C TRP A 106 12.87 -5.24 -0.44
N GLY A 107 12.77 -6.09 0.60
CA GLY A 107 13.67 -6.03 1.76
C GLY A 107 13.00 -6.32 3.10
N ASP A 108 13.57 -5.82 4.20
CA ASP A 108 12.94 -5.89 5.53
C ASP A 108 11.74 -4.92 5.56
N PRO A 109 10.51 -5.39 5.85
CA PRO A 109 9.33 -4.54 5.90
C PRO A 109 9.45 -3.37 6.87
N ARG A 110 10.18 -3.50 7.98
CA ARG A 110 10.33 -2.43 8.96
C ARG A 110 11.13 -1.27 8.39
N GLU A 111 12.20 -1.57 7.66
CA GLU A 111 13.04 -0.56 7.01
C GLU A 111 12.34 0.06 5.81
N LYS A 112 11.79 -0.79 4.92
CA LYS A 112 11.13 -0.33 3.69
C LYS A 112 9.87 0.48 3.94
N LEU A 113 9.12 0.21 5.00
CA LEU A 113 7.99 1.05 5.37
C LEU A 113 8.43 2.44 5.85
N CYS A 114 9.54 2.55 6.58
CA CYS A 114 10.10 3.84 6.97
C CYS A 114 10.60 4.62 5.74
N GLU A 115 11.38 3.98 4.87
CA GLU A 115 11.83 4.60 3.62
C GLU A 115 10.64 5.07 2.76
N ALA A 116 9.57 4.28 2.69
CA ALA A 116 8.38 4.61 1.91
C ALA A 116 7.65 5.85 2.42
N VAL A 117 7.71 6.15 3.72
CA VAL A 117 7.11 7.38 4.28
C VAL A 117 7.81 8.61 3.71
N ASP A 118 9.15 8.59 3.68
CA ASP A 118 9.96 9.70 3.18
C ASP A 118 9.88 9.80 1.65
N ASP A 119 10.06 8.67 0.95
CA ASP A 119 10.07 8.61 -0.52
C ASP A 119 8.73 9.07 -1.15
N LEU A 120 7.61 8.70 -0.52
CA LEU A 120 6.28 9.04 -1.02
C LEU A 120 5.71 10.32 -0.39
N ASN A 121 6.45 10.96 0.52
CA ASN A 121 6.00 12.10 1.32
C ASN A 121 4.63 11.83 1.98
N LEU A 122 4.56 10.71 2.71
CA LEU A 122 3.32 10.30 3.38
C LEU A 122 3.05 11.14 4.61
N HIS A 123 1.79 11.55 4.76
CA HIS A 123 1.33 12.28 5.93
C HIS A 123 0.90 11.33 7.06
N SER A 124 0.54 10.09 6.71
CA SER A 124 0.14 9.06 7.66
C SER A 124 0.42 7.68 7.06
N LEU A 125 0.86 6.73 7.87
CA LEU A 125 1.01 5.33 7.51
C LEU A 125 0.16 4.47 8.45
N VAL A 126 -0.69 3.63 7.88
CA VAL A 126 -1.55 2.71 8.64
C VAL A 126 -1.04 1.28 8.46
N LEU A 127 -0.90 0.57 9.58
CA LEU A 127 -0.40 -0.80 9.64
C LEU A 127 -1.45 -1.73 10.24
N GLY A 128 -1.53 -2.95 9.72
CA GLY A 128 -2.27 -4.02 10.37
C GLY A 128 -1.56 -4.46 11.66
N SER A 129 -2.29 -4.48 12.78
CA SER A 129 -1.78 -5.09 14.01
C SER A 129 -2.30 -6.51 14.14
N ARG A 130 -1.40 -7.46 14.44
CA ARG A 130 -1.76 -8.84 14.76
C ARG A 130 -2.27 -9.03 16.19
N GLY A 131 -2.48 -7.96 16.95
CA GLY A 131 -3.01 -8.05 18.31
C GLY A 131 -2.11 -8.88 19.23
N LEU A 132 -0.78 -8.80 19.07
CA LEU A 132 0.17 -9.36 20.03
C LEU A 132 0.12 -8.54 21.32
N GLY A 133 -0.90 -8.81 22.12
CA GLY A 133 -0.99 -8.40 23.51
C GLY A 133 0.07 -9.12 24.34
N SER A 134 0.76 -8.32 25.15
CA SER A 134 1.76 -8.63 26.17
C SER A 134 3.08 -9.26 25.71
N ILE A 135 4.15 -8.50 25.97
CA ILE A 135 5.52 -8.97 26.23
C ILE A 135 5.48 -10.39 26.81
N LYS A 136 6.03 -11.36 26.08
CA LYS A 136 6.46 -12.61 26.72
C LYS A 136 7.67 -12.27 27.58
N LYS A 137 7.49 -12.27 28.89
CA LYS A 137 8.58 -12.31 29.87
C LYS A 137 9.32 -13.63 29.77
#